data_AF-A0A2V6QIU6-F1
#
_entry.id   AF-A0A2V6QIU6-F1
#
_cell.length_a   1.000
_cell.length_b   1.000
_cell.length_c   1.000
_cell.angle_alpha   90.00
_cell.angle_beta   90.00
_cell.angle_gamma   90.00
#
_symmetry.space_group_name_H-M   'P 1'
#
loop_
_entity.id
_entity.type
_entity.pdbx_description
1 polymer ?
#
loop_
_entity_poly.entity_id
_entity_poly.type
_entity_poly.pdbx_seq_one_letter_code
_entity_poly.pdbx_strand_id
1 'polypeptide(L)' 'MIVPADNPELYARLVAAFVQNPQVFVSRDRRLGERALRAVEIFAVGGGELDPLLRRTVETELKRVGARG' A
#
# COMPACT_ATOMS: atom_id res chain seq x y z
N MET A 1 -0.67 3.22 2.68
CA MET A 1 -0.07 1.92 2.34
C MET A 1 1.43 2.04 2.41
N ILE A 2 2.11 1.08 3.04
CA ILE A 2 3.57 1.01 3.13
C ILE A 2 4.04 -0.21 2.34
N VAL A 3 5.00 0.00 1.44
CA VAL A 3 5.56 -1.02 0.54
C VAL A 3 7.00 -1.33 0.98
N PRO A 4 7.40 -2.62 1.06
CA PRO A 4 8.78 -3.00 1.34
C PRO A 4 9.79 -2.27 0.43
N ALA A 5 10.92 -1.84 1.01
CA ALA A 5 11.93 -1.06 0.30
C ALA A 5 12.68 -1.86 -0.78
N ASP A 6 12.73 -3.18 -0.62
CA ASP A 6 13.37 -4.14 -1.51
C ASP A 6 12.57 -4.44 -2.79
N ASN A 7 11.34 -3.91 -2.90
CA ASN A 7 10.48 -4.11 -4.06
C ASN A 7 10.08 -2.77 -4.74
N PRO A 8 11.03 -2.08 -5.39
CA PRO A 8 10.77 -0.78 -6.03
C PRO A 8 9.78 -0.87 -7.21
N GLU A 9 9.72 -2.02 -7.89
CA GLU A 9 8.78 -2.24 -8.99
C GLU A 9 7.32 -2.31 -8.49
N LEU A 10 7.10 -3.01 -7.38
CA LEU A 10 5.79 -3.04 -6.71
C LEU A 10 5.37 -1.63 -6.27
N TYR A 11 6.30 -0.85 -5.71
CA TYR A 11 6.04 0.54 -5.36
C TYR A 11 5.58 1.36 -6.57
N ALA A 12 6.27 1.27 -7.71
CA ALA A 12 5.89 2.00 -8.92
C ALA A 12 4.50 1.60 -9.44
N ARG A 13 4.18 0.30 -9.44
CA ARG A 13 2.86 -0.22 -9.83
C ARG A 13 1.73 0.31 -8.94
N LEU A 14 1.95 0.32 -7.62
CA LEU A 14 0.97 0.81 -6.66
C LEU A 14 0.79 2.32 -6.76
N VAL A 15 1.87 3.08 -6.92
CA VAL A 15 1.79 4.53 -7.16
C VAL A 15 0.97 4.80 -8.43
N ALA A 16 1.25 4.10 -9.54
CA ALA A 16 0.50 4.27 -10.77
C ALA A 16 -0.99 3.92 -10.62
N ALA A 17 -1.32 2.86 -9.89
CA ALA A 17 -2.70 2.45 -9.64
C ALA A 17 -3.49 3.46 -8.80
N PHE A 18 -2.85 4.09 -7.82
CA PHE A 18 -3.51 5.00 -6.87
C PHE A 18 -3.24 6.49 -7.12
N VAL A 19 -2.51 6.88 -8.16
CA VAL A 19 -2.16 8.29 -8.43
C VAL A 19 -3.39 9.20 -8.58
N GLN A 20 -4.50 8.66 -9.08
CA GLN A 20 -5.77 9.37 -9.24
C GLN A 20 -6.69 9.27 -8.02
N ASN A 21 -6.32 8.48 -7.01
CA ASN A 21 -7.12 8.31 -5.79
C ASN A 21 -6.53 9.13 -4.64
N PRO A 22 -7.09 10.32 -4.32
CA PRO A 22 -6.54 11.20 -3.29
C PRO A 22 -6.66 10.64 -1.87
N GLN A 23 -7.41 9.55 -1.67
CA GLN A 23 -7.59 8.92 -0.36
C GLN A 23 -6.50 7.88 -0.06
N VAL A 24 -5.67 7.51 -1.04
CA VAL A 24 -4.67 6.45 -0.89
C VAL A 24 -3.26 7.00 -1.08
N PHE A 25 -2.48 6.97 -0.01
CA PHE A 25 -1.07 7.33 -0.04
C PHE A 25 -0.20 6.08 -0.06
N VAL A 26 0.72 5.98 -1.03
CA VAL A 26 1.68 4.88 -1.14
C VAL A 26 3.06 5.39 -0.72
N SER A 27 3.61 4.81 0.34
CA SER A 27 4.96 5.12 0.84
C SER A 27 5.83 3.89 0.78
N ARG A 28 7.13 4.07 0.56
CA ARG A 28 8.12 3.02 0.83
C ARG A 28 8.37 2.92 2.31
N ASP A 29 8.64 1.72 2.78
CA ASP A 29 9.17 1.52 4.12
C ASP A 29 10.56 2.16 4.19
N ARG A 30 10.78 2.97 5.22
CA ARG A 30 12.05 3.64 5.49
C ARG A 30 12.84 2.95 6.60
N ARG A 31 12.26 1.93 7.23
CA ARG A 31 12.92 1.13 8.27
C ARG A 31 13.98 0.24 7.64
N LEU A 32 15.05 0.01 8.38
CA LEU A 32 16.19 -0.84 7.98
C LEU A 32 16.33 -2.00 8.97
N GLY A 33 16.88 -3.13 8.51
CA GLY A 33 17.13 -4.32 9.33
C GLY A 33 15.86 -5.07 9.74
N GLU A 34 15.89 -5.79 10.85
CA GLU A 34 14.79 -6.67 11.33
C GLU A 34 13.43 -5.97 11.54
N ARG A 35 13.40 -4.64 11.55
CA ARG A 35 12.15 -3.84 11.68
C ARG A 35 11.54 -3.43 10.34
N ALA A 36 12.19 -3.76 9.22
CA ALA A 36 11.65 -3.54 7.89
C ALA A 36 10.49 -4.49 7.61
N LEU A 37 9.44 -3.97 6.98
CA LEU A 37 8.30 -4.76 6.54
C LEU A 37 8.74 -5.72 5.44
N ARG A 38 8.32 -6.98 5.57
CA ARG A 38 8.52 -8.02 4.55
C ARG A 38 7.32 -8.12 3.58
N ALA A 39 6.25 -7.40 3.86
CA ALA A 39 5.01 -7.40 3.09
C ALA A 39 4.39 -5.99 3.03
N VAL A 40 3.43 -5.80 2.14
CA VAL A 40 2.69 -4.54 2.01
C VAL A 40 1.72 -4.40 3.18
N GLU A 41 1.74 -3.25 3.85
CA GLU A 41 0.86 -2.97 4.97
C GLU A 41 -0.09 -1.81 4.66
N ILE A 42 -1.34 -1.90 5.13
CA ILE A 42 -2.39 -0.90 4.88
C ILE A 42 -2.90 -0.36 6.21
N PHE A 43 -2.87 0.96 6.36
CA PHE A 43 -3.30 1.65 7.57
C PHE A 43 -4.25 2.80 7.21
N ALA A 44 -5.25 3.04 8.05
CA ALA A 44 -6.06 4.25 8.01
C ALA A 44 -5.28 5.41 8.65
N VAL A 45 -5.13 6.51 7.92
CA VAL A 45 -4.52 7.73 8.45
C VAL A 45 -5.53 8.39 9.41
N GLY A 46 -5.16 8.53 10.69
CA GLY A 46 -6.02 9.09 11.74
C GLY A 46 -6.38 8.12 12.87
N GLY A 47 -6.04 6.83 12.74
CA GLY A 47 -6.37 5.82 13.74
C GLY A 47 -7.84 5.41 13.65
N GLY A 48 -8.10 4.19 13.21
CA GLY A 48 -9.44 3.68 12.98
C GLY A 48 -9.46 2.59 11.92
N GLU A 49 -10.64 2.08 11.63
CA GLU A 49 -10.82 1.15 10.53
C GLU A 49 -10.83 1.87 9.18
N LEU A 50 -10.37 1.17 8.14
CA LEU A 50 -10.53 1.66 6.78
C LEU A 50 -12.02 1.69 6.43
N ASP A 51 -12.46 2.76 5.79
CA ASP A 51 -13.81 2.80 5.22
C ASP A 51 -14.06 1.55 4.34
N PRO A 52 -15.21 0.85 4.48
CA PRO A 52 -15.46 -0.41 3.78
C PRO A 52 -15.44 -0.28 2.25
N LEU A 53 -15.87 0.85 1.70
CA LEU A 53 -15.85 1.08 0.26
C LEU A 53 -14.41 1.30 -0.21
N LEU A 54 -13.65 2.13 0.52
CA LEU A 54 -12.23 2.35 0.26
C LEU A 54 -11.43 1.04 0.36
N ARG A 55 -11.74 0.19 1.34
CA ARG A 55 -11.10 -1.13 1.48
C ARG A 55 -11.31 -1.98 0.24
N ARG A 56 -12.53 -2.06 -0.27
CA ARG A 56 -12.83 -2.81 -1.51
C ARG A 56 -12.10 -2.24 -2.73
N THR A 57 -12.00 -0.93 -2.85
CA THR A 57 -11.24 -0.28 -3.93
C THR A 57 -9.77 -0.67 -3.84
N VAL A 58 -9.17 -0.58 -2.65
CA VAL A 58 -7.77 -0.94 -2.44
C VAL A 58 -7.53 -2.42 -2.73
N GLU A 59 -8.37 -3.32 -2.24
CA GLU A 59 -8.26 -4.76 -2.49
C GLU A 59 -8.40 -5.12 -3.98
N THR A 60 -9.29 -4.46 -4.71
CA THR A 60 -9.48 -4.65 -6.15
C THR A 60 -8.20 -4.28 -6.92
N GLU A 61 -7.63 -3.12 -6.61
CA GLU A 61 -6.41 -2.67 -7.28
C GLU A 61 -5.19 -3.53 -6.89
N LEU A 62 -5.09 -3.96 -5.63
CA LEU A 62 -4.04 -4.89 -5.19
C LEU A 62 -4.07 -6.21 -5.97
N LYS A 63 -5.27 -6.78 -6.16
CA LYS A 63 -5.46 -7.97 -7.01
C LYS A 63 -5.02 -7.71 -8.45
N ARG A 64 -5.35 -6.53 -9.00
CA ARG A 64 -5.00 -6.15 -10.37
C ARG A 64 -3.49 -6.03 -10.59
N VAL A 65 -2.75 -5.46 -9.64
CA VAL A 65 -1.30 -5.26 -9.75
C VAL A 65 -0.47 -6.48 -9.32
N GLY A 66 -1.14 -7.56 -8.89
CA GLY A 66 -0.50 -8.78 -8.41
C GLY A 66 0.16 -8.63 -7.04
N ALA A 67 -0.23 -7.61 -6.27
CA ALA A 67 0.25 -7.38 -4.92
C ALA A 67 -0.66 -8.11 -3.94
N ARG A 68 -0.17 -9.19 -3.32
CA ARG A 68 -0.84 -9.76 -2.14
C ARG A 68 -0.42 -8.92 -0.93
N GLY A 69 -1.41 -8.28 -0.29
CA GLY A 69 -1.28 -7.75 1.07
C GLY A 69 -1.24 -8.89 2.07
#